data_AF-A0A1V5X5F9-F1
#
_entry.id   AF-A0A1V5X5F9-F1
#
_cell.length_a   1.000
_cell.length_b   1.000
_cell.length_c   1.000
_cell.angle_alpha   90.00
_cell.angle_beta   90.00
_cell.angle_gamma   90.00
#
_symmetry.space_group_name_H-M   'P 1'
#
loop_
_entity.id
_entity.type
_entity.pdbx_description
1 polymer ?
#
loop_
_entity_poly.entity_id
_entity_poly.type
_entity_poly.pdbx_seq_one_letter_code
_entity_poly.pdbx_strand_id
1 'polypeptide(L)'
;MHFRLRYLHHDFELPPGRFLIGRSTECQLSLDDPLVSRKHALLVVTPDSIELQDLGSRNGVLVNDEKISTSRDVNHGDRITIGSQSMTIYAPPEEAPTVRAFDIARGDLHVTVTAMDPVRVPVSESVEPKDEGTSKRDAFRLLGGVAEKALVLGRAEEAERLLSTMLDHVMQTVREGADIDDSLIEQAGYYAAKLAGATNKGAWVNYVIELYASKRKPCSAATIDELHAVFRKVKDIDLAALRAYVDALREEATKLGPADRFLVQRIEGLERLVAAQ
;
A
#
# COMPACT_ATOMS: atom_id res chain seq x y z
N MET A 1 24.85 3.25 -12.48
CA MET A 1 23.95 3.01 -11.34
C MET A 1 23.03 1.88 -11.74
N HIS A 2 22.82 0.87 -10.90
CA HIS A 2 22.11 -0.35 -11.32
C HIS A 2 20.87 -0.55 -10.47
N PHE A 3 19.75 -0.84 -11.13
CA PHE A 3 18.55 -1.30 -10.45
C PHE A 3 18.79 -2.70 -9.89
N ARG A 4 18.09 -3.03 -8.80
CA ARG A 4 18.13 -4.36 -8.19
C ARG A 4 16.71 -4.87 -7.95
N LEU A 5 16.54 -6.17 -8.08
CA LEU A 5 15.34 -6.89 -7.70
C LEU A 5 15.66 -7.75 -6.48
N ARG A 6 15.01 -7.47 -5.35
CA ARG A 6 15.11 -8.32 -4.16
C ARG A 6 14.02 -9.38 -4.21
N TYR A 7 14.42 -10.64 -4.11
CA TYR A 7 13.52 -11.77 -3.98
C TYR A 7 14.06 -12.71 -2.90
N LEU A 8 13.23 -12.98 -1.88
CA LEU A 8 13.64 -13.67 -0.65
C LEU A 8 14.86 -12.99 -0.02
N HIS A 9 15.96 -13.71 0.14
CA HIS A 9 17.23 -13.22 0.69
C HIS A 9 18.27 -12.87 -0.40
N HIS A 10 17.86 -12.79 -1.67
CA HIS A 10 18.74 -12.55 -2.81
C HIS A 10 18.44 -11.20 -3.47
N ASP A 11 19.49 -10.46 -3.78
CA ASP A 11 19.45 -9.25 -4.59
C ASP A 11 20.01 -9.57 -5.98
N PHE A 12 19.15 -9.48 -7.00
CA PHE A 12 19.52 -9.65 -8.39
C PHE A 12 19.81 -8.29 -9.00
N GLU A 13 20.98 -8.12 -9.61
CA GLU A 13 21.24 -6.93 -10.42
C GLU A 13 20.41 -6.98 -11.70
N LEU A 14 19.80 -5.84 -12.04
CA LEU A 14 19.02 -5.65 -13.26
C LEU A 14 19.83 -4.78 -14.23
N PRO A 15 20.66 -5.37 -15.12
CA PRO A 15 21.34 -4.60 -16.15
C PRO A 15 20.34 -4.09 -17.20
N PRO A 16 20.66 -3.01 -17.94
CA PRO A 16 19.84 -2.55 -19.04
C PRO A 16 19.55 -3.68 -20.03
N GLY A 17 18.29 -3.81 -20.44
CA GLY A 17 17.81 -4.88 -21.30
C GLY A 17 16.59 -5.60 -20.75
N ARG A 18 16.46 -6.89 -21.09
CA ARG A 18 15.28 -7.71 -20.81
C ARG A 18 15.58 -8.73 -19.72
N PHE A 19 14.78 -8.72 -18.65
CA PHE A 19 14.87 -9.68 -17.55
C PHE A 19 13.55 -10.45 -17.42
N LEU A 20 13.57 -11.73 -17.78
CA LEU A 20 12.38 -12.58 -17.84
C LEU A 20 12.15 -13.31 -16.51
N ILE A 21 10.90 -13.31 -16.06
CA ILE A 21 10.45 -13.98 -14.84
C ILE A 21 9.36 -15.00 -15.21
N GLY A 22 9.47 -16.21 -14.68
CA GLY A 22 8.47 -17.26 -14.93
C GLY A 22 8.86 -18.60 -14.33
N ARG A 23 8.01 -19.61 -14.55
CA ARG A 23 8.24 -20.97 -14.05
C ARG A 23 9.21 -21.78 -14.91
N SER A 24 9.47 -21.34 -16.14
CA SER A 24 10.43 -22.03 -17.02
C SER A 24 11.85 -21.86 -16.48
N THR A 25 12.69 -22.88 -16.65
CA THR A 25 14.14 -22.79 -16.39
C THR A 25 14.86 -21.90 -17.40
N GLU A 26 14.20 -21.51 -18.49
CA GLU A 26 14.69 -20.53 -19.47
C GLU A 26 14.60 -19.08 -18.98
N CYS A 27 13.93 -18.80 -17.85
CA CYS A 27 13.79 -17.46 -17.29
C CYS A 27 15.01 -17.10 -16.44
N GLN A 28 15.44 -15.84 -16.47
CA GLN A 28 16.52 -15.35 -15.60
C GLN A 28 16.15 -15.50 -14.11
N LEU A 29 14.89 -15.24 -13.75
CA LEU A 29 14.33 -15.63 -12.46
C LEU A 29 13.30 -16.74 -12.66
N SER A 30 13.71 -17.96 -12.34
CA SER A 30 12.85 -19.14 -12.36
C SER A 30 12.15 -19.30 -11.01
N LEU A 31 10.82 -19.28 -11.02
CA LEU A 31 9.98 -19.41 -9.82
C LEU A 31 9.32 -20.79 -9.81
N ASP A 32 9.58 -21.60 -8.78
CA ASP A 32 8.92 -22.90 -8.60
C ASP A 32 7.54 -22.72 -7.96
N ASP A 33 6.59 -22.24 -8.76
CA ASP A 33 5.23 -21.96 -8.32
C ASP A 33 4.21 -22.35 -9.40
N PRO A 34 3.22 -23.22 -9.09
CA PRO A 34 2.21 -23.64 -10.05
C PRO A 34 1.30 -22.52 -10.56
N LEU A 35 1.17 -21.42 -9.82
CA LEU A 35 0.42 -20.22 -10.20
C LEU A 35 1.21 -19.32 -11.18
N VAL A 36 2.47 -19.64 -11.45
CA VAL A 36 3.33 -18.87 -12.34
C VAL A 36 3.35 -19.50 -13.74
N SER A 37 3.02 -18.71 -14.77
CA SER A 37 3.17 -19.08 -16.18
C SER A 37 4.64 -19.37 -16.54
N ARG A 38 4.87 -20.19 -17.57
CA ARG A 38 6.23 -20.54 -18.05
C ARG A 38 7.08 -19.30 -18.36
N LYS A 39 6.49 -18.33 -19.04
CA LYS A 39 7.02 -16.96 -19.24
C LYS A 39 5.90 -16.05 -18.75
N HIS A 40 6.09 -15.40 -17.61
CA HIS A 40 5.00 -14.73 -16.89
C HIS A 40 5.11 -13.22 -17.04
N ALA A 41 6.26 -12.67 -16.67
CA ALA A 41 6.49 -11.24 -16.68
C ALA A 41 7.86 -10.92 -17.27
N LEU A 42 7.99 -9.72 -17.81
CA LEU A 42 9.22 -9.20 -18.36
C LEU A 42 9.49 -7.83 -17.77
N LEU A 43 10.67 -7.65 -17.19
CA LEU A 43 11.19 -6.32 -16.87
C LEU A 43 12.01 -5.82 -18.07
N VAL A 44 11.68 -4.64 -18.55
CA VAL A 44 12.45 -3.88 -19.54
C VAL A 44 13.16 -2.77 -18.79
N VAL A 45 14.47 -2.92 -18.65
CA VAL A 45 15.31 -2.03 -17.86
C VAL A 45 16.02 -1.08 -18.80
N THR A 46 15.85 0.21 -18.58
CA THR A 46 16.62 1.28 -19.23
C THR A 46 17.61 1.86 -18.20
N PRO A 47 18.53 2.76 -18.60
CA PRO A 47 19.38 3.46 -17.63
C PRO A 47 18.60 4.25 -16.57
N ASP A 48 17.41 4.72 -16.92
CA ASP A 48 16.66 5.72 -16.12
C ASP A 48 15.35 5.16 -15.54
N SER A 49 14.84 4.04 -16.08
CA SER A 49 13.53 3.49 -15.70
C SER A 49 13.47 1.97 -15.80
N ILE A 50 12.47 1.37 -15.15
CA ILE A 50 12.09 -0.02 -15.36
C ILE A 50 10.61 -0.08 -15.70
N GLU A 51 10.29 -0.74 -16.81
CA GLU A 51 8.92 -1.10 -17.17
C GLU A 51 8.70 -2.60 -16.91
N LEU A 52 7.62 -2.94 -16.20
CA LEU A 52 7.16 -4.31 -15.99
C LEU A 52 6.03 -4.63 -16.96
N GLN A 53 6.14 -5.74 -17.69
CA GLN A 53 5.14 -6.21 -18.65
C GLN A 53 4.61 -7.59 -18.26
N ASP A 54 3.29 -7.78 -18.30
CA ASP A 54 2.65 -9.09 -18.21
C ASP A 54 2.61 -9.74 -19.61
N LEU A 55 3.14 -10.95 -19.75
CA LEU A 55 3.25 -11.67 -21.03
C LEU A 55 2.01 -12.53 -21.33
N GLY A 56 0.83 -12.04 -20.97
CA GLY A 56 -0.43 -12.78 -21.10
C GLY A 56 -0.53 -13.95 -20.12
N SER A 57 -0.06 -13.73 -18.89
CA SER A 57 -0.10 -14.75 -17.86
C SER A 57 -1.52 -15.13 -17.44
N ARG A 58 -1.68 -16.33 -16.85
CA ARG A 58 -3.01 -16.80 -16.42
C ARG A 58 -3.56 -16.03 -15.22
N ASN A 59 -2.69 -15.70 -14.27
CA ASN A 59 -3.10 -15.09 -13.00
C ASN A 59 -2.86 -13.57 -12.99
N GLY A 60 -2.07 -13.06 -13.92
CA GLY A 60 -1.70 -11.65 -13.97
C GLY A 60 -0.49 -11.34 -13.12
N VAL A 61 0.05 -10.15 -13.32
CA VAL A 61 1.10 -9.54 -12.52
C VAL A 61 0.50 -8.44 -11.67
N LEU A 62 0.87 -8.37 -10.39
CA LEU A 62 0.44 -7.30 -9.50
C LEU A 62 1.64 -6.41 -9.15
N VAL A 63 1.42 -5.10 -9.10
CA VAL A 63 2.37 -4.11 -8.58
C VAL A 63 1.69 -3.41 -7.43
N ASN A 64 2.28 -3.47 -6.23
CA ASN A 64 1.71 -2.99 -4.98
C ASN A 64 0.27 -3.48 -4.80
N ASP A 65 0.08 -4.78 -5.06
CA ASP A 65 -1.19 -5.52 -4.96
C ASP A 65 -2.30 -5.07 -5.94
N GLU A 66 -1.96 -4.22 -6.91
CA GLU A 66 -2.83 -3.86 -8.04
C GLU A 66 -2.43 -4.63 -9.30
N LYS A 67 -3.38 -5.32 -9.92
CA LYS A 67 -3.14 -6.07 -11.17
C LYS A 67 -2.90 -5.11 -12.34
N ILE A 68 -1.78 -5.26 -13.03
CA ILE A 68 -1.44 -4.46 -14.20
C ILE A 68 -2.23 -4.95 -15.43
N SER A 69 -2.54 -4.03 -16.35
CA SER A 69 -3.31 -4.35 -17.57
C SER A 69 -2.45 -4.98 -18.66
N THR A 70 -1.27 -4.45 -18.95
CA THR A 70 -0.31 -5.01 -19.93
C THR A 70 1.12 -4.64 -19.57
N SER A 71 1.37 -3.36 -19.30
CA SER A 71 2.66 -2.89 -18.76
C SER A 71 2.47 -1.77 -17.75
N ARG A 72 3.48 -1.56 -16.90
CA ARG A 72 3.51 -0.52 -15.87
C ARG A 72 4.95 -0.18 -15.50
N ASP A 73 5.25 1.10 -15.35
CA ASP A 73 6.52 1.54 -14.79
C ASP A 73 6.62 1.19 -13.31
N VAL A 74 7.78 0.68 -12.88
CA VAL A 74 8.05 0.29 -11.49
C VAL A 74 9.23 1.08 -10.94
N ASN A 75 9.05 1.58 -9.72
CA ASN A 75 9.95 2.51 -9.06
C ASN A 75 10.65 1.86 -7.86
N HIS A 76 11.60 2.60 -7.27
CA HIS A 76 12.20 2.19 -6.01
C HIS A 76 11.14 1.92 -4.93
N GLY A 77 11.22 0.74 -4.31
CA GLY A 77 10.30 0.31 -3.26
C GLY A 77 9.08 -0.45 -3.76
N ASP A 78 8.80 -0.46 -5.06
CA ASP A 78 7.62 -1.14 -5.59
C ASP A 78 7.70 -2.66 -5.37
N ARG A 79 6.59 -3.21 -4.89
CA ARG A 79 6.41 -4.64 -4.68
C ARG A 79 5.75 -5.25 -5.91
N ILE A 80 6.39 -6.23 -6.51
CA ILE A 80 5.84 -7.00 -7.60
C ILE A 80 5.40 -8.36 -7.03
N THR A 81 4.17 -8.78 -7.34
CA THR A 81 3.65 -10.09 -6.96
C THR A 81 3.29 -10.88 -8.22
N ILE A 82 3.83 -12.08 -8.33
CA ILE A 82 3.65 -13.00 -9.47
C ILE A 82 3.34 -14.39 -8.90
N GLY A 83 2.12 -14.89 -9.14
CA GLY A 83 1.65 -16.10 -8.46
C GLY A 83 1.57 -15.87 -6.95
N SER A 84 2.23 -16.71 -6.16
CA SER A 84 2.38 -16.55 -4.70
C SER A 84 3.70 -15.88 -4.29
N GLN A 85 4.52 -15.47 -5.26
CA GLN A 85 5.86 -14.93 -5.02
C GLN A 85 5.84 -13.40 -5.01
N SER A 86 6.51 -12.80 -4.01
CA SER A 86 6.64 -11.34 -3.86
C SER A 86 8.11 -10.92 -3.95
N MET A 87 8.37 -9.84 -4.68
CA MET A 87 9.70 -9.27 -4.91
C MET A 87 9.64 -7.74 -4.87
N THR A 88 10.76 -7.08 -4.60
CA THR A 88 10.82 -5.62 -4.43
C THR A 88 11.87 -5.00 -5.33
N ILE A 89 11.53 -3.91 -6.01
CA ILE A 89 12.45 -3.13 -6.84
C ILE A 89 13.23 -2.15 -5.96
N TYR A 90 14.53 -2.05 -6.19
CA TYR A 90 15.40 -1.04 -5.60
C TYR A 90 16.09 -0.28 -6.72
N ALA A 91 15.72 0.98 -6.91
CA ALA A 91 16.48 1.91 -7.74
C ALA A 91 17.67 2.50 -6.94
N PRO A 92 18.73 2.98 -7.62
CA PRO A 92 19.68 3.89 -7.01
C PRO A 92 18.96 5.10 -6.38
N PRO A 93 19.52 5.71 -5.32
CA PRO A 93 18.97 6.93 -4.76
C PRO A 93 18.96 8.01 -5.84
N GLU A 94 17.77 8.43 -6.25
CA GLU A 94 17.56 9.61 -7.09
C GLU A 94 18.13 10.81 -6.33
N GLU A 95 19.02 11.59 -6.93
CA GLU A 95 19.46 12.86 -6.34
C GLU A 95 18.22 13.73 -6.16
N ALA A 96 17.76 13.84 -4.91
CA ALA A 96 16.51 14.50 -4.59
C ALA A 96 16.49 15.93 -5.19
N PRO A 97 15.38 16.36 -5.81
CA PRO A 97 15.25 17.75 -6.22
C PRO A 97 15.31 18.62 -4.96
N THR A 98 16.31 19.49 -4.87
CA THR A 98 16.40 20.52 -3.82
C THR A 98 15.18 21.42 -3.90
N VAL A 99 14.21 21.20 -3.01
CA VAL A 99 13.09 22.12 -2.80
C VAL A 99 13.65 23.37 -2.12
N ARG A 100 13.72 24.49 -2.84
CA ARG A 100 13.98 25.80 -2.21
C ARG A 100 12.71 26.25 -1.49
N ALA A 101 12.88 26.70 -0.25
CA ALA A 101 11.79 27.21 0.59
C ALA A 101 10.96 28.26 -0.16
N PHE A 102 9.64 28.13 -0.12
CA PHE A 102 8.70 29.13 -0.62
C PHE A 102 8.47 30.20 0.45
N ASP A 103 8.76 31.45 0.12
CA ASP A 103 8.38 32.61 0.93
C ASP A 103 6.86 32.84 0.83
N ILE A 104 6.16 32.68 1.96
CA ILE A 104 4.74 32.96 2.10
C ILE A 104 4.59 34.45 2.44
N ALA A 105 4.60 35.30 1.43
CA ALA A 105 4.19 36.69 1.59
C ALA A 105 3.45 37.17 0.33
N ARG A 106 2.13 37.34 0.49
CA ARG A 106 1.11 37.80 -0.47
C ARG A 106 0.53 36.67 -1.33
N GLY A 107 -0.63 36.21 -0.88
CA GLY A 107 -1.37 35.09 -1.46
C GLY A 107 -1.99 35.43 -2.80
N ASP A 108 -1.27 35.11 -3.87
CA ASP A 108 -1.82 34.81 -5.19
C ASP A 108 -1.02 33.62 -5.77
N LEU A 109 -1.70 32.49 -5.97
CA LEU A 109 -1.10 31.29 -6.58
C LEU A 109 -1.12 31.46 -8.10
N HIS A 110 0.05 31.72 -8.69
CA HIS A 110 0.25 31.67 -10.14
C HIS A 110 1.20 30.52 -10.47
N VAL A 111 0.66 29.42 -11.04
CA VAL A 111 1.48 28.33 -11.60
C VAL A 111 1.91 28.74 -13.00
N THR A 112 3.22 28.91 -13.22
CA THR A 112 3.77 29.07 -14.56
C THR A 112 4.63 27.86 -14.87
N VAL A 113 4.11 26.96 -15.71
CA VAL A 113 4.89 25.86 -16.30
C VAL A 113 5.71 26.46 -17.44
N THR A 114 7.04 26.46 -17.29
CA THR A 114 7.94 26.87 -18.38
C THR A 114 8.51 25.63 -19.05
N ALA A 115 8.01 25.39 -20.26
CA ALA A 115 8.46 24.56 -21.39
C ALA A 115 9.63 23.56 -21.20
N MET A 116 9.34 22.29 -21.48
CA MET A 116 10.14 21.47 -22.42
C MET A 116 9.21 21.05 -23.57
N ASP A 117 9.80 20.94 -24.78
CA ASP A 117 9.15 20.99 -26.09
C ASP A 117 7.92 20.07 -26.33
N PRO A 118 6.92 20.52 -27.11
CA PRO A 118 5.68 19.78 -27.31
C PRO A 118 5.86 18.66 -28.35
N VAL A 119 5.79 17.40 -27.91
CA VAL A 119 5.36 16.32 -28.81
C VAL A 119 3.88 16.56 -29.10
N ARG A 120 3.57 16.90 -30.37
CA ARG A 120 2.21 17.01 -30.90
C ARG A 120 1.49 15.67 -30.76
N VAL A 121 0.61 15.56 -29.77
CA VAL A 121 -0.49 14.60 -29.76
C VAL A 121 -1.75 15.38 -30.14
N PRO A 122 -2.55 14.93 -31.12
CA PRO A 122 -3.72 15.69 -31.58
C PRO A 122 -4.77 15.77 -30.47
N VAL A 123 -5.20 16.98 -30.16
CA VAL A 123 -6.33 17.27 -29.27
C VAL A 123 -7.62 16.87 -29.99
N SER A 124 -8.33 15.87 -29.46
CA SER A 124 -9.79 15.75 -29.59
C SER A 124 -10.28 14.68 -28.61
N GLU A 125 -10.59 15.11 -27.40
CA GLU A 125 -11.91 14.93 -26.78
C GLU A 125 -11.85 15.47 -25.34
N SER A 126 -12.87 16.26 -25.01
CA SER A 126 -13.09 16.86 -23.71
C SER A 126 -13.19 15.76 -22.65
N VAL A 127 -12.12 15.53 -21.89
CA VAL A 127 -12.19 14.71 -20.67
C VAL A 127 -12.61 15.64 -19.54
N GLU A 128 -13.90 15.57 -19.18
CA GLU A 128 -14.42 16.08 -17.93
C GLU A 128 -13.55 15.61 -16.76
N PRO A 129 -13.32 16.42 -15.71
CA PRO A 129 -12.47 16.04 -14.60
C PRO A 129 -13.13 14.89 -13.84
N LYS A 130 -12.62 13.67 -14.03
CA LYS A 130 -12.87 12.56 -13.12
C LYS A 130 -11.68 12.42 -12.17
N ASP A 131 -12.00 12.33 -10.88
CA ASP A 131 -11.19 11.99 -9.72
C ASP A 131 -10.42 13.09 -8.97
N GLU A 132 -11.15 13.76 -8.06
CA GLU A 132 -10.58 14.28 -6.81
C GLU A 132 -9.95 13.16 -5.95
N GLY A 133 -10.35 11.89 -6.15
CA GLY A 133 -9.86 10.72 -5.42
C GLY A 133 -8.38 10.39 -5.69
N THR A 134 -7.89 10.60 -6.91
CA THR A 134 -6.49 10.31 -7.29
C THR A 134 -5.53 11.24 -6.55
N SER A 135 -5.86 12.52 -6.46
CA SER A 135 -5.04 13.52 -5.75
C SER A 135 -4.93 13.24 -4.24
N LYS A 136 -6.03 12.84 -3.59
CA LYS A 136 -6.03 12.51 -2.15
C LYS A 136 -5.27 11.21 -1.83
N ARG A 137 -5.38 10.19 -2.69
CA ARG A 137 -4.62 8.92 -2.56
C ARG A 137 -3.12 9.14 -2.72
N ASP A 138 -2.71 9.98 -3.66
CA ASP A 138 -1.30 10.29 -3.88
C ASP A 138 -0.71 11.08 -2.71
N ALA A 139 -1.45 12.07 -2.18
CA ALA A 139 -1.06 12.79 -0.97
C ALA A 139 -0.92 11.85 0.24
N PHE A 140 -1.86 10.90 0.40
CA PHE A 140 -1.81 9.91 1.47
C PHE A 140 -0.56 9.02 1.37
N ARG A 141 -0.23 8.55 0.16
CA ARG A 141 0.95 7.71 -0.08
C ARG A 141 2.25 8.44 0.29
N LEU A 142 2.39 9.70 -0.12
CA LEU A 142 3.56 10.52 0.16
C LEU A 142 3.73 10.78 1.66
N LEU A 143 2.66 11.20 2.34
CA LEU A 143 2.68 11.43 3.78
C LEU A 143 2.93 10.13 4.57
N GLY A 144 2.36 9.02 4.11
CA GLY A 144 2.61 7.69 4.65
C GLY A 144 4.10 7.32 4.65
N GLY A 145 4.78 7.51 3.51
CA GLY A 145 6.22 7.24 3.41
C GLY A 145 7.08 8.13 4.32
N VAL A 146 6.70 9.40 4.48
CA VAL A 146 7.39 10.32 5.41
C VAL A 146 7.17 9.90 6.86
N ALA A 147 5.93 9.57 7.22
CA ALA A 147 5.56 9.09 8.54
C ALA A 147 6.27 7.77 8.88
N GLU A 148 6.40 6.85 7.93
CA GLU A 148 7.14 5.61 8.13
C GLU A 148 8.61 5.85 8.47
N LYS A 149 9.27 6.78 7.77
CA LYS A 149 10.65 7.19 8.11
C LYS A 149 10.71 7.79 9.51
N ALA A 150 9.75 8.64 9.88
CA ALA A 150 9.67 9.21 11.22
C ALA A 150 9.51 8.12 12.30
N LEU A 151 8.68 7.09 12.06
CA LEU A 151 8.51 5.95 12.95
C LEU A 151 9.81 5.15 13.13
N VAL A 152 10.53 4.86 12.04
CA VAL A 152 11.83 4.16 12.10
C VAL A 152 12.86 4.95 12.90
N LEU A 153 12.82 6.28 12.83
CA LEU A 153 13.68 7.18 13.59
C LEU A 153 13.21 7.39 15.04
N GLY A 154 12.16 6.69 15.49
CA GLY A 154 11.60 6.81 16.84
C GLY A 154 10.80 8.09 17.09
N ARG A 155 10.44 8.83 16.04
CA ARG A 155 9.69 10.10 16.12
C ARG A 155 8.19 9.86 15.98
N ALA A 156 7.63 9.12 16.94
CA ALA A 156 6.23 8.69 16.90
C ALA A 156 5.24 9.86 16.86
N GLU A 157 5.46 10.91 17.65
CA GLU A 157 4.59 12.09 17.69
C GLU A 157 4.60 12.88 16.37
N GLU A 158 5.74 12.92 15.69
CA GLU A 158 5.86 13.57 14.38
C GLU A 158 5.09 12.78 13.31
N ALA A 159 5.24 11.45 13.31
CA ALA A 159 4.49 10.56 12.42
C ALA A 159 2.98 10.66 12.65
N GLU A 160 2.56 10.69 13.91
CA GLU A 160 1.16 10.87 14.30
C GLU A 160 0.62 12.19 13.76
N ARG A 161 1.30 13.31 14.03
CA ARG A 161 0.90 14.64 13.56
C ARG A 161 0.77 14.73 12.03
N LEU A 162 1.65 14.04 11.29
CA LEU A 162 1.62 14.01 9.83
C LEU A 162 0.40 13.27 9.28
N LEU A 163 -0.05 12.22 9.97
CA LEU A 163 -1.11 11.34 9.48
C LEU A 163 -2.50 11.66 10.05
N SER A 164 -2.58 12.28 11.23
CA SER A 164 -3.85 12.52 11.94
C SER A 164 -4.90 13.15 11.04
N THR A 165 -4.59 14.26 10.36
CA THR A 165 -5.57 14.97 9.52
C THR A 165 -6.14 14.10 8.40
N MET A 166 -5.30 13.27 7.78
CA MET A 166 -5.74 12.40 6.69
C MET A 166 -6.54 11.20 7.20
N LEU A 167 -6.12 10.60 8.31
CA LEU A 167 -6.86 9.51 8.96
C LEU A 167 -8.22 10.00 9.46
N ASP A 168 -8.29 11.18 10.06
CA ASP A 168 -9.54 11.80 10.49
C ASP A 168 -10.49 12.03 9.31
N HIS A 169 -9.98 12.53 8.17
CA HIS A 169 -10.77 12.67 6.95
C HIS A 169 -11.27 11.31 6.45
N VAL A 170 -10.44 10.27 6.41
CA VAL A 170 -10.86 8.92 5.99
C VAL A 170 -12.00 8.43 6.88
N MET A 171 -11.85 8.53 8.20
CA MET A 171 -12.89 8.12 9.14
C MET A 171 -14.18 8.92 8.97
N GLN A 172 -14.07 10.24 8.78
CA GLN A 172 -15.24 11.08 8.54
C GLN A 172 -15.98 10.66 7.26
N THR A 173 -15.26 10.47 6.16
CA THR A 173 -15.85 10.01 4.90
C THR A 173 -16.52 8.63 5.04
N VAL A 174 -15.95 7.73 5.86
CA VAL A 174 -16.55 6.43 6.16
C VAL A 174 -17.85 6.59 6.95
N ARG A 175 -17.87 7.45 7.98
CA ARG A 175 -19.06 7.72 8.80
C ARG A 175 -20.18 8.38 7.99
N GLU A 176 -19.83 9.19 7.00
CA GLU A 176 -20.76 9.79 6.05
C GLU A 176 -21.34 8.77 5.04
N GLY A 177 -20.83 7.53 5.05
CA GLY A 177 -21.28 6.45 4.17
C GLY A 177 -20.84 6.62 2.72
N ALA A 178 -19.88 7.50 2.46
CA ALA A 178 -19.34 7.70 1.12
C ALA A 178 -18.49 6.50 0.70
N ASP A 179 -18.46 6.27 -0.62
CA ASP A 179 -17.62 5.23 -1.18
C ASP A 179 -16.15 5.66 -1.11
N ILE A 180 -15.33 4.79 -0.54
CA ILE A 180 -13.89 5.02 -0.38
C ILE A 180 -13.21 3.80 -0.94
N ASP A 181 -12.15 4.06 -1.69
CA ASP A 181 -11.29 3.04 -2.24
C ASP A 181 -10.77 2.07 -1.18
N ASP A 182 -10.90 0.78 -1.45
CA ASP A 182 -10.43 -0.28 -0.56
C ASP A 182 -8.93 -0.15 -0.26
N SER A 183 -8.10 0.34 -1.20
CA SER A 183 -6.66 0.54 -0.95
C SER A 183 -6.39 1.67 0.05
N LEU A 184 -7.19 2.74 0.03
CA LEU A 184 -7.05 3.84 0.98
C LEU A 184 -7.50 3.40 2.38
N ILE A 185 -8.55 2.59 2.47
CA ILE A 185 -8.98 1.95 3.72
C ILE A 185 -7.87 1.07 4.28
N GLU A 186 -7.25 0.24 3.44
CA GLU A 186 -6.16 -0.64 3.85
C GLU A 186 -4.94 0.15 4.35
N GLN A 187 -4.53 1.18 3.62
CA GLN A 187 -3.42 2.04 4.03
C GLN A 187 -3.74 2.77 5.35
N ALA A 188 -4.95 3.32 5.49
CA ALA A 188 -5.36 3.99 6.72
C ALA A 188 -5.36 3.03 7.92
N GLY A 189 -5.87 1.81 7.75
CA GLY A 189 -5.84 0.76 8.75
C GLY A 189 -4.42 0.38 9.17
N TYR A 190 -3.53 0.19 8.20
CA TYR A 190 -2.14 -0.17 8.43
C TYR A 190 -1.38 0.90 9.22
N TYR A 191 -1.46 2.17 8.80
CA TYR A 191 -0.76 3.25 9.49
C TYR A 191 -1.33 3.51 10.89
N ALA A 192 -2.66 3.41 11.08
CA ALA A 192 -3.25 3.50 12.40
C ALA A 192 -2.72 2.39 13.33
N ALA A 193 -2.64 1.14 12.87
CA ALA A 193 -2.06 0.05 13.67
C ALA A 193 -0.58 0.30 14.03
N LYS A 194 0.23 0.81 13.10
CA LYS A 194 1.62 1.22 13.37
C LYS A 194 1.71 2.37 14.38
N LEU A 195 0.86 3.40 14.24
CA LEU A 195 0.79 4.52 15.18
C LEU A 195 0.41 4.03 16.58
N ALA A 196 -0.51 3.08 16.69
CA ALA A 196 -0.87 2.47 17.97
C ALA A 196 0.36 1.87 18.67
N GLY A 197 1.22 1.16 17.94
CA GLY A 197 2.43 0.57 18.50
C GLY A 197 3.51 1.58 18.86
N ALA A 198 3.69 2.61 18.05
CA ALA A 198 4.73 3.61 18.25
C ALA A 198 4.36 4.65 19.32
N THR A 199 3.09 5.02 19.42
CA THR A 199 2.58 6.02 20.38
C THR A 199 2.03 5.38 21.67
N ASN A 200 1.80 4.07 21.66
CA ASN A 200 1.15 3.30 22.73
C ASN A 200 -0.27 3.82 23.09
N LYS A 201 -0.99 4.37 22.11
CA LYS A 201 -2.35 4.93 22.29
C LYS A 201 -3.43 3.99 21.78
N GLY A 202 -4.42 3.69 22.64
CA GLY A 202 -5.58 2.84 22.31
C GLY A 202 -6.51 3.41 21.26
N ALA A 203 -6.56 4.74 21.15
CA ALA A 203 -7.36 5.44 20.15
C ALA A 203 -7.08 4.95 18.72
N TRP A 204 -5.82 4.63 18.39
CA TRP A 204 -5.46 4.13 17.07
C TRP A 204 -5.89 2.68 16.83
N VAL A 205 -5.95 1.85 17.87
CA VAL A 205 -6.57 0.51 17.79
C VAL A 205 -8.07 0.64 17.55
N ASN A 206 -8.73 1.53 18.30
CA ASN A 206 -10.16 1.80 18.18
C ASN A 206 -10.51 2.33 16.78
N TYR A 207 -9.65 3.19 16.22
CA TYR A 207 -9.77 3.64 14.83
C TYR A 207 -9.80 2.48 13.84
N VAL A 208 -8.87 1.52 13.95
CA VAL A 208 -8.83 0.35 13.05
C VAL A 208 -10.09 -0.49 13.20
N ILE A 209 -10.52 -0.75 14.43
CA ILE A 209 -11.75 -1.50 14.71
C ILE A 209 -12.95 -0.81 14.07
N GLU A 210 -13.14 0.49 14.31
CA GLU A 210 -14.25 1.26 13.75
C GLU A 210 -14.23 1.26 12.22
N LEU A 211 -13.05 1.48 11.63
CA LEU A 211 -12.86 1.54 10.19
C LEU A 211 -13.33 0.24 9.51
N TYR A 212 -12.84 -0.91 9.98
CA TYR A 212 -13.17 -2.20 9.36
C TYR A 212 -14.55 -2.73 9.78
N ALA A 213 -15.05 -2.39 10.98
CA ALA A 213 -16.40 -2.70 11.38
C ALA A 213 -17.45 -2.06 10.47
N SER A 214 -17.21 -0.80 10.08
CA SER A 214 -18.10 -0.07 9.16
C SER A 214 -18.22 -0.76 7.78
N LYS A 215 -17.11 -1.35 7.29
CA LYS A 215 -17.05 -2.02 5.98
C LYS A 215 -17.42 -3.50 6.05
N ARG A 216 -17.57 -4.07 7.25
CA ARG A 216 -17.80 -5.51 7.48
C ARG A 216 -16.80 -6.42 6.75
N LYS A 217 -15.55 -5.96 6.64
CA LYS A 217 -14.46 -6.69 5.97
C LYS A 217 -13.34 -7.01 6.96
N PRO A 218 -12.65 -8.16 6.83
CA PRO A 218 -11.47 -8.43 7.63
C PRO A 218 -10.37 -7.43 7.28
N CYS A 219 -9.60 -6.99 8.29
CA CYS A 219 -8.40 -6.20 8.04
C CYS A 219 -7.29 -7.05 7.41
N SER A 220 -6.34 -6.39 6.74
CA SER A 220 -5.27 -7.10 6.04
C SER A 220 -4.34 -7.84 7.01
N ALA A 221 -3.66 -8.88 6.52
CA ALA A 221 -2.74 -9.68 7.33
C ALA A 221 -1.69 -8.81 8.05
N ALA A 222 -1.14 -7.82 7.34
CA ALA A 222 -0.17 -6.87 7.89
C ALA A 222 -0.76 -6.03 9.03
N THR A 223 -2.00 -5.54 8.86
CA THR A 223 -2.71 -4.80 9.92
C THR A 223 -2.96 -5.69 11.14
N ILE A 224 -3.35 -6.95 10.92
CA ILE A 224 -3.55 -7.94 12.01
C ILE A 224 -2.24 -8.18 12.77
N ASP A 225 -1.12 -8.33 12.07
CA ASP A 225 0.21 -8.53 12.68
C ASP A 225 0.58 -7.37 13.61
N GLU A 226 0.40 -6.12 13.15
CA GLU A 226 0.62 -4.92 13.95
C GLU A 226 -0.33 -4.88 15.16
N LEU A 227 -1.61 -5.19 14.98
CA LEU A 227 -2.57 -5.24 16.09
C LEU A 227 -2.17 -6.28 17.14
N HIS A 228 -1.74 -7.49 16.76
CA HIS A 228 -1.28 -8.52 17.71
C HIS A 228 -0.06 -8.04 18.52
N ALA A 229 0.85 -7.29 17.89
CA ALA A 229 2.04 -6.77 18.56
C ALA A 229 1.71 -5.69 19.61
N VAL A 230 0.58 -5.00 19.44
CA VAL A 230 0.19 -3.81 20.20
C VAL A 230 -0.90 -4.09 21.24
N PHE A 231 -1.81 -5.03 20.97
CA PHE A 231 -3.00 -5.32 21.79
C PHE A 231 -2.71 -5.63 23.26
N ARG A 232 -1.52 -6.16 23.58
CA ARG A 232 -1.11 -6.47 24.96
C ARG A 232 -0.48 -5.29 25.70
N LYS A 233 -0.07 -4.24 24.99
CA LYS A 233 0.71 -3.12 25.53
C LYS A 233 -0.14 -1.87 25.74
N VAL A 234 -1.17 -1.74 24.92
CA VAL A 234 -2.00 -0.54 24.84
C VAL A 234 -3.25 -0.69 25.69
N LYS A 235 -3.61 0.38 26.39
CA LYS A 235 -4.83 0.49 27.22
C LYS A 235 -5.94 1.22 26.46
N ASP A 236 -7.13 1.25 27.03
CA ASP A 236 -8.29 2.01 26.53
C ASP A 236 -8.78 1.56 25.14
N ILE A 237 -8.70 0.25 24.89
CA ILE A 237 -9.28 -0.37 23.70
C ILE A 237 -10.77 -0.59 23.93
N ASP A 238 -11.61 -0.20 22.98
CA ASP A 238 -13.05 -0.45 23.00
C ASP A 238 -13.34 -1.92 22.68
N LEU A 239 -13.44 -2.72 23.73
CA LEU A 239 -13.70 -4.15 23.63
C LEU A 239 -15.12 -4.46 23.15
N ALA A 240 -16.08 -3.56 23.38
CA ALA A 240 -17.44 -3.75 22.90
C ALA A 240 -17.48 -3.58 21.38
N ALA A 241 -16.80 -2.56 20.85
CA ALA A 241 -16.63 -2.36 19.42
C ALA A 241 -15.87 -3.52 18.76
N LEU A 242 -14.81 -4.04 19.40
CA LEU A 242 -14.07 -5.21 18.89
C LEU A 242 -14.96 -6.45 18.79
N ARG A 243 -15.76 -6.73 19.82
CA ARG A 243 -16.70 -7.85 19.83
C ARG A 243 -17.73 -7.73 18.71
N ALA A 244 -18.35 -6.55 18.59
CA ALA A 244 -19.31 -6.29 17.52
C ALA A 244 -18.69 -6.46 16.12
N TYR A 245 -17.44 -6.04 15.93
CA TYR A 245 -16.70 -6.26 14.69
C TYR A 245 -16.49 -7.75 14.40
N VAL A 246 -16.00 -8.51 15.38
CA VAL A 246 -15.77 -9.96 15.24
C VAL A 246 -17.08 -10.70 14.93
N ASP A 247 -18.17 -10.36 15.60
CA ASP A 247 -19.47 -10.98 15.35
C ASP A 247 -19.98 -10.67 13.94
N ALA A 248 -19.83 -9.43 13.46
CA ALA A 248 -20.16 -9.07 12.08
C ALA A 248 -19.33 -9.86 11.06
N LEU A 249 -18.04 -10.11 11.34
CA LEU A 249 -17.20 -10.94 10.49
C LEU A 249 -17.62 -12.41 10.48
N ARG A 250 -18.08 -12.95 11.61
CA ARG A 250 -18.59 -14.34 11.67
C ARG A 250 -19.80 -14.55 10.79
N GLU A 251 -20.72 -13.58 10.75
CA GLU A 251 -21.88 -13.62 9.87
C GLU A 251 -21.47 -13.62 8.40
N GLU A 252 -20.50 -12.78 8.02
CA GLU A 252 -20.00 -12.70 6.64
C GLU A 252 -19.03 -13.84 6.26
N ALA A 253 -18.39 -14.51 7.23
CA ALA A 253 -17.41 -15.57 6.99
C ALA A 253 -17.94 -16.73 6.14
N THR A 254 -19.25 -16.95 6.13
CA THR A 254 -19.92 -17.96 5.29
C THR A 254 -19.87 -17.64 3.79
N LYS A 255 -19.73 -16.37 3.42
CA LYS A 255 -19.67 -15.87 2.04
C LYS A 255 -18.23 -15.60 1.57
N LEU A 256 -17.28 -15.63 2.49
CA LEU A 256 -15.88 -15.25 2.25
C LEU A 256 -15.02 -16.43 1.75
N GLY A 257 -13.97 -16.10 1.00
CA GLY A 257 -13.02 -17.10 0.47
C GLY A 257 -12.19 -17.78 1.57
N PRO A 258 -11.43 -18.86 1.24
CA PRO A 258 -10.56 -19.53 2.20
C PRO A 258 -9.52 -18.61 2.86
N ALA A 259 -8.95 -17.65 2.10
CA ALA A 259 -7.97 -16.69 2.63
C ALA A 259 -8.59 -15.72 3.64
N ASP A 260 -9.75 -15.16 3.32
CA ASP A 260 -10.46 -14.23 4.19
C ASP A 260 -10.92 -14.90 5.49
N ARG A 261 -11.38 -16.16 5.41
CA ARG A 261 -11.74 -16.94 6.61
C ARG A 261 -10.54 -17.13 7.55
N PHE A 262 -9.34 -17.29 7.00
CA PHE A 262 -8.11 -17.34 7.79
C PHE A 262 -7.85 -16.00 8.49
N LEU A 263 -8.05 -14.86 7.81
CA LEU A 263 -7.94 -13.53 8.44
C LEU A 263 -8.96 -13.35 9.58
N VAL A 264 -10.21 -13.75 9.38
CA VAL A 264 -11.25 -13.71 10.42
C VAL A 264 -10.83 -14.50 11.65
N GLN A 265 -10.32 -15.73 11.49
CA GLN A 265 -9.82 -16.55 12.61
C GLN A 265 -8.66 -15.88 13.38
N ARG A 266 -7.79 -15.14 12.68
CA ARG A 266 -6.69 -14.40 13.33
C ARG A 266 -7.20 -13.19 14.12
N ILE A 267 -8.25 -12.53 13.64
CA ILE A 267 -8.92 -11.42 14.35
C ILE A 267 -9.66 -11.95 15.58
N GLU A 268 -10.35 -13.10 15.49
CA GLU A 268 -10.92 -13.79 16.67
C GLU A 268 -9.84 -14.17 17.71
N GLY A 269 -8.61 -14.40 17.25
CA GLY A 269 -7.45 -14.55 18.12
C GLY A 269 -7.18 -13.32 18.99
N LEU A 270 -7.36 -12.11 18.46
CA LEU A 270 -7.18 -10.85 19.21
C LEU A 270 -8.17 -10.73 20.35
N GLU A 271 -9.45 -11.06 20.11
CA GLU A 271 -10.50 -11.04 21.14
C GLU A 271 -10.15 -11.96 22.34
N ARG A 272 -9.65 -13.16 22.05
CA ARG A 272 -9.23 -14.13 23.08
C ARG A 272 -8.03 -13.64 23.89
N LEU A 273 -7.12 -12.88 23.29
CA LEU A 273 -5.97 -12.30 24.00
C LEU A 273 -6.38 -11.25 25.02
N VAL A 274 -7.52 -10.58 24.82
CA VAL A 274 -8.09 -9.63 25.78
C VAL A 274 -8.79 -10.36 26.90
N ALA A 275 -9.61 -11.38 26.57
CA ALA A 275 -10.36 -12.13 27.57
C ALA A 275 -9.47 -12.90 28.58
N ALA A 276 -8.18 -13.04 28.28
CA ALA A 276 -7.18 -13.69 29.12
C ALA A 276 -6.34 -12.72 29.99
N GLN A 277 -6.58 -11.40 29.91
CA GLN A 277 -5.97 -10.37 30.77
C GLN A 277 -6.89 -10.02 31.94
#